data_AF-A0A7S3AS73-F1
#
_entry.id   AF-A0A7S3AS73-F1
#
_cell.length_a   1.000
_cell.length_b   1.000
_cell.length_c   1.000
_cell.angle_alpha   90.00
_cell.angle_beta   90.00
_cell.angle_gamma   90.00
#
_symmetry.space_group_name_H-M   'P 1'
#
loop_
_entity.id
_entity.type
_entity.pdbx_description
1 polymer ?
#
loop_
_entity_poly.entity_id
_entity_poly.type
_entity_poly.pdbx_seq_one_letter_code
_entity_poly.pdbx_strand_id
1 'polypeptide(L)'
;GAWRRGPDPVWQYDEFRARVHAMVSDEPPAGVTGVASVLRAPLCETLLDQRVFNGVGNYLRAEICHRAQLPPFLSTADALAISAKRAAERDPLELPAIVRQVLRQAVVEKGRDWLNVYRKGYSQSELDGLGRSMWYRGERGPLKSSLYEVDDPKGCTSLFLARIPSRLDRSQLHALASTFGSIEKLTFNYQRRYAFLRFSTHSAASEALRHLNRTVLLGSRIAVKWKRRMRRKVGIGSTTGQDPVDLGLTTGGHAVAAS
;
A
#
# COMPACT_ATOMS: atom_id res chain seq x y z
N GLY A 1 -14.31 -9.23 7.30
CA GLY A 1 -15.37 -8.22 7.42
C GLY A 1 -15.43 -7.41 6.14
N ALA A 2 -16.61 -7.31 5.54
CA ALA A 2 -16.90 -6.74 4.21
C ALA A 2 -16.47 -5.27 4.00
N TRP A 3 -16.13 -4.55 5.06
CA TRP A 3 -15.79 -3.12 5.10
C TRP A 3 -14.46 -2.67 4.43
N ARG A 4 -13.78 -3.53 3.66
CA ARG A 4 -12.48 -3.20 3.04
C ARG A 4 -12.50 -3.15 1.50
N ARG A 5 -13.62 -3.49 0.88
CA ARG A 5 -13.77 -3.52 -0.58
C ARG A 5 -14.84 -2.54 -1.02
N GLY A 6 -14.62 -1.88 -2.15
CA GLY A 6 -15.62 -1.04 -2.80
C GLY A 6 -16.65 -1.86 -3.60
N PRO A 7 -17.61 -1.18 -4.25
CA PRO A 7 -18.62 -1.81 -5.08
C PRO A 7 -17.95 -2.58 -6.22
N ASP A 8 -18.54 -3.71 -6.59
CA ASP A 8 -18.06 -4.53 -7.68
C ASP A 8 -18.25 -3.81 -9.04
N PRO A 9 -17.20 -3.60 -9.86
CA PRO A 9 -17.31 -2.88 -11.12
C PRO A 9 -18.19 -3.55 -12.18
N VAL A 10 -18.49 -4.85 -12.05
CA VAL A 10 -19.32 -5.61 -13.00
C VAL A 10 -20.77 -5.61 -12.55
N TRP A 11 -21.01 -5.95 -11.29
CA TRP A 11 -22.35 -6.20 -10.74
C TRP A 11 -22.97 -4.99 -10.03
N GLN A 12 -22.16 -4.06 -9.53
CA GLN A 12 -22.59 -2.84 -8.85
C GLN A 12 -22.06 -1.60 -9.60
N TYR A 13 -22.19 -1.61 -10.93
CA TYR A 13 -21.50 -0.65 -11.79
C TYR A 13 -21.83 0.81 -11.49
N ASP A 14 -23.10 1.14 -11.27
CA ASP A 14 -23.51 2.53 -11.05
C ASP A 14 -22.94 3.07 -9.72
N GLU A 15 -22.95 2.26 -8.65
CA GLU A 15 -22.34 2.60 -7.37
C GLU A 15 -20.81 2.71 -7.48
N PHE A 16 -20.17 1.79 -8.21
CA PHE A 16 -18.74 1.84 -8.51
C PHE A 16 -18.37 3.11 -9.27
N ARG A 17 -19.10 3.41 -10.35
CA ARG A 17 -18.88 4.59 -11.20
C ARG A 17 -19.06 5.88 -10.41
N ALA A 18 -20.16 5.99 -9.64
CA ALA A 18 -20.40 7.14 -8.76
C ALA A 18 -19.27 7.32 -7.75
N ARG A 19 -18.79 6.24 -7.12
CA ARG A 19 -17.64 6.29 -6.21
C ARG A 19 -16.36 6.80 -6.88
N VAL A 20 -16.04 6.34 -8.09
CA VAL A 20 -14.85 6.77 -8.82
C VAL A 20 -14.91 8.26 -9.15
N HIS A 21 -16.07 8.78 -9.58
CA HIS A 21 -16.23 10.21 -9.84
C HIS A 21 -16.17 11.06 -8.55
N ALA A 22 -16.76 10.58 -7.46
CA ALA A 22 -16.73 11.27 -6.17
C ALA A 22 -15.31 11.43 -5.59
N MET A 23 -14.33 10.64 -6.05
CA MET A 23 -12.94 10.75 -5.58
C MET A 23 -12.31 12.13 -5.83
N VAL A 24 -12.74 12.84 -6.87
CA VAL A 24 -12.26 14.20 -7.22
C VAL A 24 -13.27 15.29 -6.89
N SER A 25 -14.37 14.96 -6.21
CA SER A 25 -15.36 15.91 -5.75
C SER A 25 -14.97 16.50 -4.39
N ASP A 26 -15.60 17.62 -4.02
CA ASP A 26 -15.42 18.26 -2.71
C ASP A 26 -15.84 17.34 -1.54
N GLU A 27 -16.79 16.43 -1.79
CA GLU A 27 -17.25 15.41 -0.86
C GLU A 27 -16.72 14.02 -1.22
N PRO A 28 -15.57 13.59 -0.64
CA PRO A 28 -14.98 12.29 -0.97
C PRO A 28 -15.87 11.12 -0.54
N PRO A 29 -15.82 9.98 -1.26
CA PRO A 29 -16.71 8.86 -1.01
C PRO A 29 -16.46 8.19 0.35
N ALA A 30 -17.55 7.89 1.06
CA ALA A 30 -17.51 7.18 2.33
C ALA A 30 -16.74 5.84 2.20
N GLY A 31 -15.92 5.53 3.21
CA GLY A 31 -15.14 4.29 3.26
C GLY A 31 -13.81 4.32 2.49
N VAL A 32 -13.49 5.40 1.76
CA VAL A 32 -12.16 5.61 1.18
C VAL A 32 -11.36 6.56 2.08
N THR A 33 -10.54 6.00 2.96
CA THR A 33 -9.65 6.82 3.81
C THR A 33 -8.41 7.29 3.06
N GLY A 34 -8.01 8.54 3.28
CA GLY A 34 -6.79 9.12 2.70
C GLY A 34 -6.92 9.48 1.22
N VAL A 35 -8.09 9.95 0.76
CA VAL A 35 -8.36 10.30 -0.65
C VAL A 35 -7.28 11.21 -1.25
N ALA A 36 -6.84 12.25 -0.53
CA ALA A 36 -5.77 13.14 -1.00
C ALA A 36 -4.44 12.41 -1.29
N SER A 37 -4.14 11.32 -0.56
CA SER A 37 -2.99 10.47 -0.86
C SER A 37 -3.24 9.58 -2.08
N VAL A 38 -4.47 9.08 -2.24
CA VAL A 38 -4.85 8.26 -3.39
C VAL A 38 -4.78 9.07 -4.68
N LEU A 39 -5.31 10.30 -4.67
CA LEU A 39 -5.30 11.21 -5.82
C LEU A 39 -3.89 11.58 -6.29
N ARG A 40 -2.93 11.71 -5.37
CA ARG A 40 -1.52 11.99 -5.69
C ARG A 40 -0.74 10.75 -6.17
N ALA A 41 -1.25 9.55 -5.94
CA ALA A 41 -0.55 8.33 -6.31
C ALA A 41 -0.64 8.05 -7.83
N PRO A 42 0.35 7.34 -8.41
CA PRO A 42 0.26 6.81 -9.76
C PRO A 42 -1.02 6.00 -9.99
N LEU A 43 -1.70 6.22 -11.12
CA LEU A 43 -2.94 5.52 -11.49
C LEU A 43 -2.82 4.00 -11.35
N CYS A 44 -1.70 3.42 -11.82
CA CYS A 44 -1.47 1.99 -11.77
C CYS A 44 -1.41 1.40 -10.35
N GLU A 45 -1.12 2.22 -9.34
CA GLU A 45 -1.11 1.83 -7.94
C GLU A 45 -2.52 1.90 -7.36
N THR A 46 -3.23 3.00 -7.64
CA THR A 46 -4.61 3.20 -7.22
C THR A 46 -5.54 2.15 -7.81
N LEU A 47 -5.33 1.71 -9.06
CA LEU A 47 -6.07 0.61 -9.67
C LEU A 47 -6.01 -0.70 -8.89
N LEU A 48 -5.06 -0.86 -7.96
CA LEU A 48 -4.98 -2.04 -7.07
C LEU A 48 -5.57 -1.80 -5.68
N ASP A 49 -6.07 -0.59 -5.40
CA ASP A 49 -6.81 -0.28 -4.19
C ASP A 49 -8.21 -0.89 -4.25
N GLN A 50 -8.40 -1.99 -3.52
CA GLN A 50 -9.67 -2.72 -3.50
C GLN A 50 -10.84 -1.93 -2.91
N ARG A 51 -10.59 -0.78 -2.25
CA ARG A 51 -11.63 0.12 -1.74
C ARG A 51 -12.28 0.95 -2.85
N VAL A 52 -11.56 1.14 -3.95
CA VAL A 52 -11.99 1.93 -5.12
C VAL A 52 -12.24 0.99 -6.30
N PHE A 53 -11.24 0.19 -6.68
CA PHE A 53 -11.25 -0.69 -7.85
C PHE A 53 -11.31 -2.16 -7.42
N ASN A 54 -12.42 -2.55 -6.79
CA ASN A 54 -12.61 -3.92 -6.31
C ASN A 54 -12.50 -4.92 -7.48
N GLY A 55 -11.78 -6.02 -7.27
CA GLY A 55 -11.59 -7.06 -8.28
C GLY A 55 -10.47 -6.77 -9.30
N VAL A 56 -9.97 -5.53 -9.39
CA VAL A 56 -8.83 -5.22 -10.25
C VAL A 56 -7.53 -5.80 -9.66
N GLY A 57 -6.86 -6.63 -10.46
CA GLY A 57 -5.60 -7.29 -10.14
C GLY A 57 -4.46 -6.83 -11.06
N ASN A 58 -3.27 -7.41 -10.87
CA ASN A 58 -2.04 -6.90 -11.49
C ASN A 58 -2.02 -6.95 -13.03
N TYR A 59 -2.59 -7.99 -13.63
CA TYR A 59 -2.69 -8.06 -15.09
C TYR A 59 -3.82 -7.15 -15.60
N LEU A 60 -4.95 -7.08 -14.88
CA LEU A 60 -6.08 -6.23 -15.22
C LEU A 60 -5.70 -4.75 -15.25
N ARG A 61 -4.92 -4.24 -14.29
CA ARG A 61 -4.50 -2.83 -14.31
C ARG A 61 -3.69 -2.45 -15.56
N ALA A 62 -2.89 -3.39 -16.09
CA ALA A 62 -2.12 -3.15 -17.32
C ALA A 62 -3.05 -3.03 -18.53
N GLU A 63 -3.96 -3.99 -18.63
CA GLU A 63 -5.01 -4.03 -19.65
C GLU A 63 -5.96 -2.82 -19.58
N ILE A 64 -6.29 -2.34 -18.38
CA ILE A 64 -7.12 -1.15 -18.14
C ILE A 64 -6.39 0.13 -18.56
N CYS A 65 -5.16 0.37 -18.11
CA CYS A 65 -4.40 1.56 -18.52
C CYS A 65 -4.24 1.61 -20.04
N HIS A 66 -3.93 0.47 -20.67
CA HIS A 66 -3.78 0.39 -22.11
C HIS A 66 -5.07 0.71 -22.86
N ARG A 67 -6.18 0.05 -22.52
CA ARG A 67 -7.47 0.27 -23.21
C ARG A 67 -8.07 1.63 -22.92
N ALA A 68 -7.88 2.16 -21.70
CA ALA A 68 -8.28 3.52 -21.35
C ALA A 68 -7.35 4.58 -21.94
N GLN A 69 -6.24 4.21 -22.59
CA GLN A 69 -5.25 5.16 -23.09
C GLN A 69 -4.80 6.17 -22.02
N LEU A 70 -4.59 5.66 -20.80
CA LEU A 70 -4.14 6.46 -19.66
C LEU A 70 -2.72 6.00 -19.27
N PRO A 71 -1.75 6.92 -19.21
CA PRO A 71 -0.41 6.58 -18.76
C PRO A 71 -0.44 6.01 -17.34
N PRO A 72 0.21 4.87 -17.06
CA PRO A 72 0.08 4.19 -15.77
C PRO A 72 0.68 4.98 -14.59
N PHE A 73 1.62 5.88 -14.86
CA PHE A 73 2.22 6.79 -13.89
C PHE A 73 1.73 8.24 -14.04
N LEU A 74 0.55 8.42 -14.62
CA LEU A 74 -0.21 9.65 -14.43
C LEU A 74 -0.73 9.72 -12.99
N SER A 75 -0.88 10.93 -12.43
CA SER A 75 -1.52 11.06 -11.14
C SER A 75 -2.96 10.56 -11.23
N THR A 76 -3.46 9.96 -10.14
CA THR A 76 -4.85 9.50 -10.11
C THR A 76 -5.80 10.69 -10.29
N ALA A 77 -5.48 11.87 -9.74
CA ALA A 77 -6.26 13.09 -9.96
C ALA A 77 -6.41 13.42 -11.45
N ASP A 78 -5.29 13.50 -12.19
CA ASP A 78 -5.31 13.84 -13.61
C ASP A 78 -6.01 12.76 -14.44
N ALA A 79 -5.78 11.48 -14.12
CA ALA A 79 -6.44 10.37 -14.78
C ALA A 79 -7.98 10.43 -14.60
N LEU A 80 -8.44 10.79 -13.40
CA LEU A 80 -9.87 10.94 -13.11
C LEU A 80 -10.45 12.22 -13.74
N ALA A 81 -9.67 13.30 -13.83
CA ALA A 81 -10.07 14.50 -14.57
C ALA A 81 -10.28 14.21 -16.07
N ILE A 82 -9.33 13.48 -16.69
CA ILE A 82 -9.48 13.01 -18.09
C ILE A 82 -10.71 12.12 -18.20
N SER A 83 -10.89 11.18 -17.28
CA SER A 83 -12.05 10.29 -17.28
C SER A 83 -13.38 11.04 -17.11
N ALA A 84 -13.42 12.11 -16.32
CA ALA A 84 -14.62 12.92 -16.11
C ALA A 84 -14.96 13.72 -17.37
N LYS A 85 -13.96 14.27 -18.06
CA LYS A 85 -14.15 14.92 -19.37
C LYS A 85 -14.74 13.94 -20.40
N ARG A 86 -14.15 12.74 -20.50
CA ARG A 86 -14.65 11.66 -21.37
C ARG A 86 -16.10 11.27 -21.06
N ALA A 87 -16.44 11.19 -19.78
CA ALA A 87 -17.82 10.91 -19.35
C ALA A 87 -18.81 11.98 -19.84
N ALA A 88 -18.45 13.27 -19.74
CA ALA A 88 -19.28 14.37 -20.24
C ALA A 88 -19.47 14.33 -21.77
N GLU A 89 -18.44 13.89 -22.48
CA GLU A 89 -18.43 13.71 -23.95
C GLU A 89 -19.02 12.36 -24.40
N ARG A 90 -19.45 11.51 -23.46
CA ARG A 90 -19.92 10.12 -23.71
C ARG A 90 -18.89 9.25 -24.45
N ASP A 91 -17.60 9.53 -24.23
CA ASP A 91 -16.50 8.75 -24.77
C ASP A 91 -16.44 7.37 -24.07
N PRO A 92 -16.49 6.25 -24.83
CA PRO A 92 -16.41 4.90 -24.27
C PRO A 92 -15.09 4.61 -23.53
N LEU A 93 -14.06 5.45 -23.70
CA LEU A 93 -12.78 5.34 -23.01
C LEU A 93 -12.78 5.95 -21.60
N GLU A 94 -13.94 6.33 -21.03
CA GLU A 94 -14.02 6.67 -19.61
C GLU A 94 -13.51 5.49 -18.74
N LEU A 95 -12.78 5.81 -17.67
CA LEU A 95 -12.09 4.81 -16.86
C LEU A 95 -13.06 3.78 -16.24
N PRO A 96 -14.20 4.16 -15.62
CA PRO A 96 -15.13 3.18 -15.07
C PRO A 96 -15.64 2.17 -16.10
N ALA A 97 -15.99 2.64 -17.31
CA ALA A 97 -16.47 1.78 -18.39
C ALA A 97 -15.41 0.77 -18.83
N ILE A 98 -14.17 1.21 -19.02
CA ILE A 98 -13.04 0.34 -19.36
C ILE A 98 -12.76 -0.68 -18.25
N VAL A 99 -12.80 -0.28 -16.98
CA VAL A 99 -12.64 -1.20 -15.84
C VAL A 99 -13.68 -2.31 -15.93
N ARG A 100 -14.96 -1.97 -16.09
CA ARG A 100 -16.04 -2.97 -16.23
C ARG A 100 -15.83 -3.88 -17.44
N GLN A 101 -15.49 -3.30 -18.59
CA GLN A 101 -15.26 -4.05 -19.83
C GLN A 101 -14.15 -5.09 -19.64
N VAL A 102 -13.00 -4.68 -19.11
CA VAL A 102 -11.84 -5.56 -18.92
C VAL A 102 -12.16 -6.66 -17.90
N LEU A 103 -12.86 -6.35 -16.81
CA LEU A 103 -13.26 -7.36 -15.83
C LEU A 103 -14.24 -8.39 -16.42
N ARG A 104 -15.22 -7.95 -17.21
CA ARG A 104 -16.14 -8.86 -17.91
C ARG A 104 -15.41 -9.74 -18.91
N GLN A 105 -14.51 -9.15 -19.69
CA GLN A 105 -13.70 -9.89 -20.67
C GLN A 105 -12.84 -10.94 -19.98
N ALA A 106 -12.23 -10.62 -18.83
CA ALA A 106 -11.42 -11.58 -18.08
C ALA A 106 -12.18 -12.82 -17.61
N VAL A 107 -13.48 -12.67 -17.30
CA VAL A 107 -14.35 -13.80 -16.95
C VAL A 107 -14.70 -14.62 -18.19
N VAL A 108 -15.11 -13.96 -19.27
CA VAL A 108 -15.53 -14.61 -20.52
C VAL A 108 -14.37 -15.32 -21.21
N GLU A 109 -13.19 -14.72 -21.20
CA GLU A 109 -12.00 -15.20 -21.91
C GLU A 109 -11.00 -15.92 -21.00
N LYS A 110 -11.46 -16.41 -19.86
CA LYS A 110 -10.64 -17.18 -18.93
C LYS A 110 -9.99 -18.36 -19.65
N GLY A 111 -8.66 -18.42 -19.61
CA GLY A 111 -7.86 -19.48 -20.24
C GLY A 111 -7.51 -19.23 -21.72
N ARG A 112 -7.97 -18.13 -22.32
CA ARG A 112 -7.59 -17.70 -23.68
C ARG A 112 -6.50 -16.62 -23.65
N ASP A 113 -5.82 -16.43 -24.78
CA ASP A 113 -4.88 -15.33 -24.96
C ASP A 113 -5.59 -14.06 -25.45
N TRP A 114 -6.05 -13.23 -24.52
CA TRP A 114 -6.80 -11.99 -24.78
C TRP A 114 -6.06 -10.73 -24.30
N LEU A 115 -4.87 -10.91 -23.73
CA LEU A 115 -4.08 -9.84 -23.13
C LEU A 115 -3.34 -9.06 -24.22
N ASN A 116 -3.32 -7.73 -24.11
CA ASN A 116 -2.68 -6.85 -25.09
C ASN A 116 -1.32 -6.36 -24.63
N VAL A 117 -1.10 -6.20 -23.33
CA VAL A 117 0.15 -5.61 -22.82
C VAL A 117 0.76 -6.38 -21.66
N TYR A 118 -0.03 -7.17 -20.93
CA TYR A 118 0.53 -7.92 -19.81
C TYR A 118 1.49 -9.02 -20.31
N ARG A 119 2.79 -8.87 -19.98
CA ARG A 119 3.87 -9.81 -20.33
C ARG A 119 4.07 -10.08 -21.82
N LYS A 120 3.64 -9.18 -22.70
CA LYS A 120 3.95 -9.28 -24.13
C LYS A 120 5.37 -8.79 -24.40
N GLY A 121 6.06 -9.39 -25.38
CA GLY A 121 7.46 -9.10 -25.68
C GLY A 121 7.72 -7.65 -26.13
N TYR A 122 6.69 -6.98 -26.66
CA TYR A 122 6.73 -5.57 -27.06
C TYR A 122 6.35 -4.60 -25.95
N SER A 123 6.02 -5.08 -24.75
CA SER A 123 5.56 -4.22 -23.66
C SER A 123 6.73 -3.69 -22.85
N GLN A 124 6.65 -2.42 -22.49
CA GLN A 124 7.52 -1.85 -21.47
C GLN A 124 7.09 -2.41 -20.11
N SER A 125 8.04 -2.53 -19.19
CA SER A 125 7.72 -2.92 -17.82
C SER A 125 8.62 -2.24 -16.82
N GLU A 126 8.01 -1.77 -15.73
CA GLU A 126 8.72 -1.26 -14.56
C GLU A 126 8.00 -1.71 -13.30
N LEU A 127 8.62 -1.52 -12.15
CA LEU A 127 8.04 -1.91 -10.87
C LEU A 127 7.44 -0.69 -10.18
N ASP A 128 6.20 -0.81 -9.72
CA ASP A 128 5.47 0.24 -9.01
C ASP A 128 5.96 0.50 -7.57
N GLY A 129 5.27 1.44 -6.92
CA GLY A 129 5.28 1.80 -5.50
C GLY A 129 5.19 0.66 -4.49
N LEU A 130 4.90 -0.57 -4.92
CA LEU A 130 4.80 -1.74 -4.06
C LEU A 130 5.66 -2.90 -4.58
N GLY A 131 6.53 -2.67 -5.56
CA GLY A 131 7.43 -3.67 -6.14
C GLY A 131 6.72 -4.69 -7.02
N ARG A 132 5.51 -4.38 -7.50
CA ARG A 132 4.75 -5.18 -8.46
C ARG A 132 5.08 -4.68 -9.86
N SER A 133 5.36 -5.60 -10.76
CA SER A 133 5.56 -5.26 -12.16
C SER A 133 4.29 -4.67 -12.77
N MET A 134 4.46 -3.54 -13.46
CA MET A 134 3.48 -2.83 -14.24
C MET A 134 3.91 -2.91 -15.70
N TRP A 135 3.03 -3.40 -16.57
CA TRP A 135 3.27 -3.50 -18.01
C TRP A 135 2.46 -2.46 -18.75
N TYR A 136 3.05 -1.81 -19.74
CA TYR A 136 2.36 -0.78 -20.50
C TYR A 136 2.96 -0.63 -21.90
N ARG A 137 2.25 0.14 -22.73
CA ARG A 137 2.68 0.56 -24.06
C ARG A 137 2.28 2.02 -24.23
N GLY A 138 3.14 2.81 -24.87
CA GLY A 138 2.94 4.25 -25.02
C GLY A 138 3.55 5.03 -23.86
N GLU A 139 2.95 6.17 -23.52
CA GLU A 139 3.45 7.05 -22.49
C GLU A 139 3.42 6.42 -21.10
N ARG A 140 4.50 6.64 -20.34
CA ARG A 140 4.64 6.19 -18.96
C ARG A 140 3.81 7.05 -18.00
N GLY A 141 3.81 8.36 -18.17
CA GLY A 141 3.30 9.35 -17.22
C GLY A 141 4.40 9.95 -16.33
N PRO A 142 4.18 11.16 -15.77
CA PRO A 142 5.23 11.97 -15.16
C PRO A 142 5.61 11.52 -13.74
N LEU A 143 4.74 10.83 -13.01
CA LEU A 143 5.03 10.48 -11.62
C LEU A 143 6.09 9.40 -11.55
N LYS A 144 7.08 9.57 -10.68
CA LYS A 144 7.94 8.45 -10.32
C LYS A 144 7.08 7.36 -9.70
N SER A 145 7.43 6.09 -9.94
CA SER A 145 6.92 5.00 -9.11
C SER A 145 7.13 5.38 -7.65
N SER A 146 6.09 5.30 -6.81
CA SER A 146 6.08 5.88 -5.45
C SER A 146 6.99 5.16 -4.42
N LEU A 147 8.05 4.49 -4.87
CA LEU A 147 8.96 3.69 -4.06
C LEU A 147 10.45 4.05 -4.16
N TYR A 148 10.78 5.33 -4.34
CA TYR A 148 12.11 5.79 -3.92
C TYR A 148 12.11 7.09 -3.12
N GLU A 149 10.99 7.82 -3.03
CA GLU A 149 10.73 8.56 -1.80
C GLU A 149 10.20 7.57 -0.79
N VAL A 150 11.17 6.93 -0.17
CA VAL A 150 11.04 6.25 1.10
C VAL A 150 10.22 7.18 1.99
N ASP A 151 8.98 6.80 2.28
CA ASP A 151 8.25 7.32 3.43
C ASP A 151 9.07 6.85 4.64
N ASP A 152 10.18 7.56 4.90
CA ASP A 152 11.23 7.21 5.84
C ASP A 152 10.67 7.52 7.20
N PRO A 153 10.03 6.54 7.86
CA PRO A 153 9.24 6.85 9.03
C PRO A 153 10.27 7.19 10.08
N LYS A 154 10.37 8.47 10.48
CA LYS A 154 11.39 8.95 11.42
C LYS A 154 11.55 7.96 12.58
N GLY A 155 12.75 7.39 12.71
CA GLY A 155 13.09 6.45 13.77
C GLY A 155 12.63 5.00 13.58
N CYS A 156 12.12 4.61 12.41
CA CYS A 156 11.84 3.21 12.11
C CYS A 156 13.14 2.43 11.93
N THR A 157 13.33 1.32 12.63
CA THR A 157 14.54 0.50 12.48
C THR A 157 14.25 -0.88 11.89
N SER A 158 13.01 -1.12 11.46
CA SER A 158 12.54 -2.44 11.05
C SER A 158 12.22 -2.49 9.56
N LEU A 159 12.77 -3.48 8.88
CA LEU A 159 12.58 -3.78 7.47
C LEU A 159 11.79 -5.08 7.27
N PHE A 160 11.10 -5.16 6.14
CA PHE A 160 10.52 -6.35 5.55
C PHE A 160 11.24 -6.65 4.24
N LEU A 161 11.79 -7.86 4.14
CA LEU A 161 12.51 -8.35 2.97
C LEU A 161 11.67 -9.45 2.32
N ALA A 162 11.34 -9.33 1.04
CA ALA A 162 10.57 -10.30 0.27
C ALA A 162 11.34 -10.80 -0.95
N ARG A 163 10.84 -11.88 -1.56
CA ARG A 163 11.43 -12.54 -2.73
C ARG A 163 12.84 -13.06 -2.44
N ILE A 164 13.07 -13.52 -1.21
CA ILE A 164 14.37 -14.02 -0.79
C ILE A 164 14.68 -15.30 -1.60
N PRO A 165 15.80 -15.37 -2.33
CA PRO A 165 16.12 -16.51 -3.21
C PRO A 165 16.18 -17.79 -2.40
N SER A 166 15.65 -18.91 -2.89
CA SER A 166 15.56 -20.19 -2.13
C SER A 166 16.89 -20.63 -1.50
N ARG A 167 18.00 -20.34 -2.20
CA ARG A 167 19.38 -20.65 -1.80
C ARG A 167 19.97 -19.71 -0.73
N LEU A 168 19.32 -18.59 -0.42
CA LEU A 168 19.75 -17.68 0.65
C LEU A 168 19.11 -18.11 1.98
N ASP A 169 19.93 -18.45 2.96
CA ASP A 169 19.48 -18.80 4.30
C ASP A 169 19.50 -17.60 5.28
N ARG A 170 19.08 -17.86 6.52
CA ARG A 170 19.02 -16.84 7.57
C ARG A 170 20.41 -16.32 7.96
N SER A 171 21.43 -17.18 8.01
CA SER A 171 22.79 -16.82 8.43
C SER A 171 23.47 -15.96 7.38
N GLN A 172 23.33 -16.32 6.10
CA GLN A 172 23.80 -15.54 4.97
C GLN A 172 23.10 -14.17 4.89
N LEU A 173 21.77 -14.14 5.10
CA LEU A 173 21.05 -12.87 5.15
C LEU A 173 21.50 -12.00 6.33
N HIS A 174 21.76 -12.61 7.49
CA HIS A 174 22.30 -11.89 8.65
C HIS A 174 23.66 -11.30 8.33
N ALA A 175 24.61 -12.10 7.83
CA ALA A 175 25.95 -11.64 7.46
C ALA A 175 25.91 -10.49 6.45
N LEU A 176 25.08 -10.62 5.40
CA LEU A 176 24.86 -9.55 4.42
C LEU A 176 24.27 -8.29 5.05
N ALA A 177 23.28 -8.42 5.92
CA ALA A 177 22.65 -7.27 6.56
C ALA A 177 23.56 -6.60 7.61
N SER A 178 24.44 -7.36 8.27
CA SER A 178 25.36 -6.86 9.29
C SER A 178 26.38 -5.87 8.73
N THR A 179 26.62 -5.84 7.42
CA THR A 179 27.50 -4.85 6.78
C THR A 179 26.96 -3.42 6.88
N PHE A 180 25.66 -3.25 7.16
CA PHE A 180 25.02 -1.93 7.27
C PHE A 180 24.87 -1.46 8.72
N GLY A 181 25.03 -2.36 9.70
CA GLY A 181 24.96 -2.03 11.12
C GLY A 181 24.50 -3.19 12.00
N SER A 182 24.45 -2.94 13.31
CA SER A 182 24.05 -3.95 14.30
C SER A 182 22.59 -4.37 14.13
N ILE A 183 22.35 -5.68 14.16
CA ILE A 183 21.03 -6.30 13.99
C ILE A 183 20.51 -6.70 15.37
N GLU A 184 19.39 -6.13 15.80
CA GLU A 184 18.71 -6.50 17.04
C GLU A 184 17.84 -7.75 16.86
N LYS A 185 17.21 -7.90 15.69
CA LYS A 185 16.32 -9.03 15.43
C LYS A 185 16.24 -9.38 13.97
N LEU A 186 16.40 -10.67 13.66
CA LEU A 186 16.07 -11.26 12.37
C LEU A 186 14.98 -12.31 12.57
N THR A 187 13.97 -12.34 11.71
CA THR A 187 12.94 -13.39 11.65
C THR A 187 12.78 -13.81 10.20
N PHE A 188 12.89 -15.10 9.91
CA PHE A 188 12.89 -15.61 8.54
C PHE A 188 11.72 -16.58 8.35
N ASN A 189 10.98 -16.44 7.26
CA ASN A 189 9.96 -17.39 6.84
C ASN A 189 10.39 -18.10 5.56
N TYR A 190 10.80 -19.37 5.72
CA TYR A 190 11.32 -20.19 4.62
C TYR A 190 10.25 -20.61 3.61
N GLN A 191 9.01 -20.81 4.04
CA GLN A 191 7.91 -21.21 3.16
C GLN A 191 7.49 -20.07 2.22
N ARG A 192 7.35 -18.85 2.78
CA ARG A 192 6.86 -17.67 2.06
C ARG A 192 7.98 -16.75 1.54
N ARG A 193 9.25 -17.16 1.74
CA ARG A 193 10.47 -16.48 1.26
C ARG A 193 10.52 -14.98 1.59
N TYR A 194 10.27 -14.65 2.86
CA TYR A 194 10.43 -13.30 3.38
C TYR A 194 11.09 -13.29 4.76
N ALA A 195 11.62 -12.14 5.16
CA ALA A 195 12.19 -11.90 6.47
C ALA A 195 11.75 -10.55 7.04
N PHE A 196 11.79 -10.45 8.37
CA PHE A 196 11.76 -9.18 9.09
C PHE A 196 13.12 -8.98 9.75
N LEU A 197 13.67 -7.79 9.57
CA LEU A 197 14.99 -7.41 10.06
C LEU A 197 14.85 -6.13 10.87
N ARG A 198 15.38 -6.08 12.08
CA ARG A 198 15.39 -4.89 12.93
C ARG A 198 16.84 -4.54 13.25
N PHE A 199 17.26 -3.35 12.86
CA PHE A 199 18.56 -2.78 13.20
C PHE A 199 18.48 -2.02 14.52
N SER A 200 19.65 -1.78 15.13
CA SER A 200 19.78 -0.92 16.32
C SER A 200 19.53 0.55 15.99
N THR A 201 19.82 0.98 14.75
CA THR A 201 19.68 2.38 14.34
C THR A 201 18.82 2.51 13.08
N HIS A 202 18.16 3.66 12.98
CA HIS A 202 17.41 4.04 11.79
C HIS A 202 18.34 4.17 10.58
N SER A 203 19.50 4.83 10.76
CA SER A 203 20.51 4.99 9.73
C SER A 203 20.93 3.66 9.10
N ALA A 204 21.25 2.64 9.93
CA ALA A 204 21.60 1.31 9.43
C ALA A 204 20.45 0.65 8.63
N ALA A 205 19.21 0.80 9.08
CA ALA A 205 18.05 0.28 8.34
C ALA A 205 17.83 1.03 7.01
N SER A 206 18.01 2.35 6.98
CA SER A 206 17.91 3.17 5.77
C SER A 206 19.01 2.82 4.78
N GLU A 207 20.26 2.66 5.25
CA GLU A 207 21.40 2.20 4.47
C GLU A 207 21.15 0.82 3.85
N ALA A 208 20.72 -0.15 4.66
CA ALA A 208 20.41 -1.49 4.21
C ALA A 208 19.27 -1.51 3.19
N LEU A 209 18.20 -0.74 3.42
CA LEU A 209 17.09 -0.63 2.47
C LEU A 209 17.59 -0.08 1.13
N ARG A 210 18.38 0.99 1.14
CA ARG A 210 18.88 1.61 -0.10
C ARG A 210 19.76 0.68 -0.91
N HIS A 211 20.64 -0.07 -0.25
CA HIS A 211 21.61 -0.92 -0.92
C HIS A 211 21.08 -2.30 -1.29
N LEU A 212 20.14 -2.86 -0.50
CA LEU A 212 19.62 -4.20 -0.74
C LEU A 212 18.34 -4.20 -1.60
N ASN A 213 17.52 -3.14 -1.56
CA ASN A 213 16.27 -3.17 -2.29
C ASN A 213 16.52 -3.28 -3.81
N ARG A 214 15.97 -4.32 -4.42
CA ARG A 214 16.03 -4.65 -5.87
C ARG A 214 17.39 -5.09 -6.41
N THR A 215 18.37 -5.35 -5.55
CA THR A 215 19.57 -6.06 -6.00
C THR A 215 19.22 -7.48 -6.42
N VAL A 216 20.00 -8.01 -7.36
CA VAL A 216 19.92 -9.40 -7.78
C VAL A 216 20.82 -10.20 -6.85
N LEU A 217 20.20 -10.95 -5.93
CA LEU A 217 20.89 -11.92 -5.11
C LEU A 217 20.57 -13.30 -5.65
N LEU A 218 21.60 -14.07 -6.06
CA LEU A 218 21.44 -15.46 -6.51
C LEU A 218 20.30 -15.63 -7.55
N GLY A 219 20.20 -14.69 -8.51
CA GLY A 219 19.18 -14.68 -9.56
C GLY A 219 17.79 -14.15 -9.17
N SER A 220 17.52 -13.86 -7.89
CA SER A 220 16.26 -13.22 -7.46
C SER A 220 16.48 -11.73 -7.20
N ARG A 221 15.62 -10.90 -7.80
CA ARG A 221 15.48 -9.49 -7.39
C ARG A 221 14.78 -9.43 -6.04
N ILE A 222 15.52 -9.14 -4.98
CA ILE A 222 14.97 -9.00 -3.63
C ILE A 222 14.20 -7.69 -3.49
N ALA A 223 13.18 -7.65 -2.64
CA ALA A 223 12.43 -6.43 -2.35
C ALA A 223 12.54 -6.11 -0.87
N VAL A 224 13.01 -4.90 -0.52
CA VAL A 224 13.16 -4.44 0.85
C VAL A 224 12.26 -3.22 1.07
N LYS A 225 11.54 -3.21 2.20
CA LYS A 225 10.57 -2.17 2.57
C LYS A 225 10.66 -1.87 4.06
N TRP A 226 10.24 -0.68 4.49
CA TRP A 226 9.96 -0.45 5.90
C TRP A 226 8.85 -1.38 6.40
N LYS A 227 9.04 -1.94 7.59
CA LYS A 227 7.98 -2.67 8.28
C LYS A 227 6.97 -1.65 8.78
N ARG A 228 5.76 -1.63 8.18
CA ARG A 228 4.65 -0.80 8.67
C ARG A 228 4.44 -1.05 10.17
N ARG A 229 4.62 0.00 10.97
CA ARG A 229 4.23 -0.01 12.38
C ARG A 229 2.73 -0.24 12.41
N MET A 230 2.28 -1.31 13.06
CA MET A 230 0.87 -1.44 13.38
C MET A 230 0.57 -0.25 14.30
N ARG A 231 -0.30 0.67 13.88
CA ARG A 231 -0.85 1.67 14.82
C ARG A 231 -1.42 0.85 15.96
N ARG A 232 -0.81 0.93 17.15
CA ARG A 232 -1.46 0.46 18.37
C ARG A 232 -2.81 1.15 18.37
N LYS A 233 -3.90 0.39 18.49
CA LYS A 233 -5.19 0.98 18.85
C LYS A 233 -4.88 1.84 20.06
N VAL A 234 -5.10 3.15 19.97
CA VAL A 234 -5.29 3.96 21.16
C VAL A 234 -6.52 3.33 21.78
N GLY A 235 -6.31 2.50 22.80
CA GLY A 235 -7.39 2.09 23.68
C GLY A 235 -7.92 3.39 24.25
N ILE A 236 -9.15 3.73 23.90
CA ILE A 236 -9.93 4.69 24.67
C ILE A 236 -9.87 4.14 26.08
N GLY A 237 -9.19 4.87 26.96
CA GLY A 237 -9.04 4.51 28.35
C GLY A 237 -10.42 4.28 28.94
N SER A 238 -10.63 3.09 29.50
CA SER A 238 -11.55 2.92 30.61
C SER A 238 -11.11 3.92 31.68
N THR A 239 -11.97 4.91 31.89
CA THR A 239 -11.89 5.87 32.98
C THR A 239 -11.58 5.16 34.28
N THR A 240 -10.52 5.64 34.92
CA THR A 240 -10.13 5.44 36.31
C THR A 240 -11.30 5.08 37.22
N GLY A 241 -11.21 3.88 37.81
CA GLY A 241 -11.88 3.59 39.06
C GLY A 241 -11.35 4.58 40.11
N GLN A 242 -12.27 5.31 40.73
CA GLN A 242 -12.04 5.97 41.99
C GLN A 242 -11.90 4.88 43.05
N ASP A 243 -10.71 4.74 43.61
CA ASP A 243 -10.56 4.12 44.92
C ASP A 243 -11.14 5.08 45.98
N PRO A 244 -11.78 4.53 47.03
CA PRO A 244 -12.62 5.27 47.95
C PRO A 244 -11.82 6.20 48.86
N VAL A 245 -12.40 7.37 49.11
CA VAL A 245 -11.99 8.32 50.14
C VAL A 245 -12.06 7.68 51.53
N ASP A 246 -10.89 7.41 52.09
CA ASP A 246 -10.71 7.07 53.51
C ASP A 246 -10.90 8.35 54.35
N LEU A 247 -12.05 8.46 55.02
CA LEU A 247 -12.34 9.47 56.03
C LEU A 247 -11.67 9.05 57.35
N GLY A 248 -10.36 9.26 57.43
CA GLY A 248 -9.61 9.17 58.66
C GLY A 248 -10.01 10.28 59.63
N LEU A 249 -10.79 9.92 60.65
CA LEU A 249 -10.98 10.70 61.88
C LEU A 249 -9.63 10.88 62.59
N THR A 250 -8.99 12.03 62.41
CA THR A 250 -7.94 12.49 63.31
C THR A 250 -8.59 13.07 64.57
N THR A 251 -8.47 12.30 65.66
CA THR A 251 -8.70 12.73 67.04
C THR A 251 -7.82 13.94 67.37
N GLY A 252 -8.44 14.96 67.96
CA GLY A 252 -7.82 16.24 68.29
C GLY A 252 -6.71 16.16 69.34
N GLY A 253 -5.77 17.09 69.22
CA GLY A 253 -4.89 17.49 70.31
C GLY A 253 -5.60 18.52 71.20
N HIS A 254 -5.60 18.26 72.50
CA HIS A 254 -5.66 19.29 73.53
C HIS A 254 -4.44 19.10 74.43
N ALA A 255 -3.59 20.12 74.44
CA ALA A 255 -2.68 20.41 75.54
C ALA A 255 -3.50 21.09 76.65
N VAL A 256 -3.23 20.79 77.93
CA VAL A 256 -2.88 21.76 79.01
C VAL A 256 -2.25 20.97 80.17
N ALA A 257 -1.23 21.54 80.79
CA ALA A 257 -0.46 21.03 81.91
C ALA A 257 -1.05 21.38 83.29
N ALA A 258 -0.55 20.66 84.31
CA ALA A 258 -0.24 21.11 85.67
C ALA A 258 -1.35 21.67 86.59
N SER A 259 -1.41 21.02 87.77
CA SER A 259 -1.82 21.50 89.11
C SER A 259 -3.28 21.87 89.36
#